data_AF-A0A838CUD4-F1
#
_entry.id   AF-A0A838CUD4-F1
#
_cell.length_a   1.000
_cell.length_b   1.000
_cell.length_c   1.000
_cell.angle_alpha   90.00
_cell.angle_beta   90.00
_cell.angle_gamma   90.00
#
_symmetry.space_group_name_H-M   'P 1'
#
loop_
_entity.id
_entity.type
_entity.pdbx_description
1 polymer ?
#
loop_
_entity_poly.entity_id
_entity_poly.type
_entity_poly.pdbx_seq_one_letter_code
_entity_poly.pdbx_strand_id
1 'polypeptide(L)'
;MALIMPSIISVFFYTKVKQKRTTWYETFSLFVLFSLITNAALYALLVYILDTKSLLFSIAFTMKYSVLATIISIIVATLYRFIELNVTFNMKVESKNEKNN
;
A
#
# COMPACT_ATOMS: atom_id res chain seq x y z
N MET A 1 1.73 15.14 -6.12
CA MET A 1 1.09 15.69 -4.91
C MET A 1 -0.19 14.95 -4.51
N ALA A 2 -1.10 14.61 -5.42
CA ALA A 2 -2.37 13.93 -5.09
C ALA A 2 -2.24 12.59 -4.32
N LEU A 3 -1.09 11.92 -4.41
CA LEU A 3 -0.86 10.61 -3.78
C LEU A 3 -0.30 10.66 -2.36
N ILE A 4 0.06 11.84 -1.87
CA ILE A 4 0.61 12.00 -0.51
C ILE A 4 -0.45 11.60 0.53
N MET A 5 -1.67 12.13 0.40
CA MET A 5 -2.76 11.85 1.35
C MET A 5 -3.21 10.37 1.34
N PRO A 6 -3.44 9.73 0.17
CA PRO A 6 -3.66 8.28 0.09
C PRO A 6 -2.59 7.44 0.77
N SER A 7 -1.33 7.83 0.63
CA SER A 7 -0.18 7.10 1.21
C SER A 7 -0.08 7.29 2.72
N ILE A 8 -0.41 8.48 3.23
CA ILE A 8 -0.53 8.72 4.68
C ILE A 8 -1.65 7.86 5.26
N ILE A 9 -2.83 7.84 4.61
CA ILE A 9 -3.99 7.07 5.05
C ILE A 9 -3.66 5.57 5.11
N SER A 10 -2.99 5.02 4.09
CA SER A 10 -2.60 3.60 4.08
C SER A 10 -1.59 3.26 5.18
N VAL A 11 -0.63 4.15 5.47
CA VAL A 11 0.32 3.95 6.57
C VAL A 11 -0.40 3.98 7.93
N PHE A 12 -1.32 4.93 8.15
CA PHE A 12 -2.15 4.97 9.35
C PHE A 12 -3.03 3.73 9.51
N PHE A 13 -3.62 3.25 8.41
CA PHE A 13 -4.40 2.03 8.42
C PHE A 13 -3.54 0.82 8.77
N TYR A 14 -2.40 0.67 8.11
CA TYR A 14 -1.46 -0.43 8.34
C TYR A 14 -0.96 -0.47 9.78
N THR A 15 -0.57 0.68 10.33
CA THR A 15 -0.08 0.78 11.73
C THR A 15 -1.18 0.42 12.74
N LYS A 16 -2.43 0.83 12.51
CA LYS A 16 -3.58 0.40 13.33
C LYS A 16 -3.80 -1.11 13.26
N VAL A 17 -3.75 -1.71 12.08
CA VAL A 17 -3.94 -3.15 11.90
C VAL A 17 -2.79 -3.97 12.48
N LYS A 18 -1.56 -3.45 12.45
CA LYS A 18 -0.38 -4.12 12.99
C LYS A 18 -0.38 -4.19 14.53
N GLN A 19 -1.11 -3.30 15.22
CA GLN A 19 -1.19 -3.19 16.69
C GLN A 19 0.16 -3.17 17.42
N LYS A 20 1.26 -2.89 16.70
CA LYS A 20 2.63 -2.85 17.22
C LYS A 20 3.22 -1.48 16.89
N ARG A 21 4.03 -0.91 17.79
CA ARG A 21 4.78 0.31 17.50
C ARG A 21 5.71 0.05 16.32
N THR A 22 5.48 0.76 15.22
CA THR A 22 6.42 0.91 14.11
C THR A 22 7.39 2.04 14.42
N THR A 23 8.64 1.84 14.04
CA THR A 23 9.65 2.91 14.11
C THR A 23 9.41 3.97 13.03
N TRP A 24 9.99 5.16 13.21
CA TRP A 24 9.89 6.23 12.21
C TRP A 24 10.48 5.81 10.86
N TYR A 25 11.60 5.08 10.88
CA TYR A 25 12.22 4.54 9.66
C TYR A 25 11.32 3.53 8.92
N GLU A 26 10.70 2.59 9.64
CA GLU A 26 9.74 1.66 9.04
C GLU A 26 8.53 2.39 8.46
N THR A 27 8.03 3.41 9.16
CA THR A 27 6.89 4.21 8.73
C THR A 27 7.20 4.95 7.43
N PHE A 28 8.40 5.55 7.33
CA PHE A 28 8.86 6.20 6.10
C PHE A 28 9.05 5.20 4.96
N SER A 29 9.65 4.04 5.22
CA SER A 29 9.82 2.98 4.22
C SER A 29 8.47 2.49 3.68
N LEU A 30 7.48 2.28 4.55
CA LEU A 30 6.13 1.88 4.17
C LEU A 30 5.42 2.98 3.39
N PHE A 31 5.61 4.25 3.76
CA PHE A 31 5.08 5.38 3.03
C PHE A 31 5.58 5.43 1.59
N VAL A 32 6.90 5.32 1.39
CA VAL A 32 7.52 5.30 0.06
C VAL A 32 7.02 4.09 -0.74
N LEU A 33 6.97 2.91 -0.12
CA LEU A 33 6.51 1.67 -0.77
C LEU A 33 5.05 1.78 -1.23
N PHE A 34 4.14 2.18 -0.34
CA PHE A 34 2.72 2.32 -0.67
C PHE A 34 2.48 3.42 -1.70
N SER A 35 3.20 4.53 -1.61
CA SER A 35 3.16 5.60 -2.61
C SER A 35 3.56 5.09 -3.99
N LEU A 36 4.66 4.33 -4.08
CA LEU A 36 5.19 3.83 -5.35
C LEU A 36 4.27 2.77 -5.98
N ILE A 37 3.78 1.80 -5.19
CA ILE A 37 2.88 0.77 -5.67
C ILE A 37 1.53 1.37 -6.09
N THR A 38 0.96 2.27 -5.28
CA THR A 38 -0.31 2.92 -5.60
C THR A 38 -0.19 3.78 -6.86
N ASN A 39 0.93 4.49 -7.03
CA ASN A 39 1.20 5.27 -8.24
C ASN A 39 1.32 4.37 -9.47
N ALA A 40 2.05 3.26 -9.37
CA ALA A 40 2.21 2.31 -10.47
C ALA A 40 0.88 1.65 -10.85
N ALA A 41 0.08 1.24 -9.87
CA ALA A 41 -1.24 0.65 -10.08
C ALA A 41 -2.21 1.65 -10.75
N LEU A 42 -2.22 2.90 -10.31
CA LEU A 42 -3.06 3.94 -10.91
C LEU A 42 -2.61 4.31 -12.32
N TYR A 43 -1.30 4.39 -12.57
CA TYR A 43 -0.77 4.61 -13.91
C TYR A 43 -1.21 3.49 -14.85
N ALA A 44 -1.09 2.23 -14.41
CA ALA A 44 -1.56 1.08 -15.17
C ALA A 44 -3.08 1.17 -15.45
N LEU A 45 -3.88 1.54 -14.45
CA LEU A 45 -5.33 1.67 -14.59
C LEU A 45 -5.72 2.80 -15.55
N LEU A 46 -5.09 3.97 -15.45
CA LEU A 46 -5.37 5.11 -16.33
C LEU A 46 -4.94 4.89 -17.77
N VAL A 47 -3.76 4.29 -17.98
CA VAL A 47 -3.19 4.12 -19.32
C VAL A 47 -3.79 2.92 -20.03
N TYR A 48 -3.91 1.77 -19.35
CA TYR A 48 -4.31 0.53 -20.02
C TYR A 48 -5.80 0.23 -19.95
N ILE A 49 -6.50 0.63 -18.89
CA ILE A 49 -7.93 0.31 -18.71
C ILE A 49 -8.82 1.44 -19.23
N LEU A 50 -8.45 2.69 -18.92
CA LEU A 50 -9.28 3.86 -19.27
C LEU A 50 -8.88 4.54 -20.59
N ASP A 51 -7.80 4.09 -21.25
CA ASP A 51 -7.18 4.68 -22.45
C ASP A 51 -7.15 6.23 -22.41
N THR A 52 -6.95 6.77 -21.21
CA THR A 52 -6.92 8.22 -20.98
C THR A 52 -5.57 8.77 -21.43
N LYS A 53 -5.43 9.05 -22.73
CA LYS A 53 -4.20 9.56 -23.36
C LYS A 53 -3.83 10.98 -22.95
N SER A 54 -4.80 11.77 -22.51
CA SER A 54 -4.57 13.12 -22.00
C SER A 54 -4.54 13.11 -20.47
N LEU A 55 -3.43 13.55 -19.89
CA LEU A 55 -3.34 14.01 -18.50
C LEU A 55 -4.33 15.16 -18.31
N LEU A 56 -5.60 14.85 -18.05
CA LEU A 56 -6.64 15.83 -17.81
C LEU A 56 -6.42 16.43 -16.42
N PHE A 57 -5.63 17.50 -16.35
CA PHE A 57 -5.40 18.36 -15.19
C PHE A 57 -6.65 19.16 -14.80
N SER A 58 -7.82 18.53 -14.79
CA SER A 58 -9.04 19.12 -14.23
C SER A 58 -9.12 18.82 -12.73
N ILE A 59 -9.60 19.79 -11.96
CA ILE A 59 -9.82 19.66 -10.51
C ILE A 59 -10.78 18.49 -10.22
N ALA A 60 -11.84 18.35 -11.03
CA ALA A 60 -12.82 17.27 -10.88
C ALA A 60 -12.21 15.88 -11.14
N PHE A 61 -11.30 15.78 -12.12
CA PHE A 61 -10.55 14.54 -12.38
C PHE A 61 -9.60 14.23 -11.23
N THR A 62 -8.89 15.24 -10.72
CA THR A 62 -7.92 15.10 -9.62
C THR A 62 -8.60 14.63 -8.32
N MET A 63 -9.80 15.13 -8.01
CA MET A 63 -10.58 14.66 -6.87
C MET A 63 -10.98 13.18 -7.01
N LYS A 64 -11.57 12.79 -8.16
CA LYS A 64 -11.95 11.39 -8.40
C LYS A 64 -10.74 10.46 -8.36
N TYR A 65 -9.63 10.90 -8.94
CA TYR A 65 -8.36 10.19 -8.92
C TYR A 65 -7.80 10.02 -7.50
N SER A 66 -7.88 11.04 -6.65
CA SER A 66 -7.44 10.97 -5.25
C SER A 66 -8.27 9.99 -4.41
N VAL A 67 -9.59 9.96 -4.63
CA VAL A 67 -10.48 8.99 -3.98
C VAL A 67 -10.14 7.56 -4.42
N LEU A 68 -10.00 7.34 -5.73
CA LEU A 68 -9.61 6.04 -6.27
C LEU A 68 -8.24 5.59 -5.75
N ALA A 69 -7.28 6.51 -5.69
CA ALA A 69 -5.96 6.27 -5.13
C ALA A 69 -6.01 5.84 -3.67
N THR A 70 -6.88 6.44 -2.87
CA THR A 70 -7.06 6.09 -1.46
C THR A 70 -7.58 4.66 -1.32
N ILE A 71 -8.57 4.27 -2.13
CA ILE A 71 -9.12 2.90 -2.14
C ILE A 71 -8.04 1.89 -2.51
N ILE A 72 -7.30 2.12 -3.59
CA ILE A 72 -6.22 1.24 -4.03
C ILE A 72 -5.14 1.14 -2.96
N SER A 73 -4.74 2.25 -2.36
CA SER A 73 -3.72 2.29 -1.30
C SER A 73 -4.12 1.44 -0.08
N ILE A 74 -5.40 1.45 0.31
CA ILE A 74 -5.93 0.60 1.39
C ILE A 74 -5.88 -0.88 1.01
N ILE A 75 -6.24 -1.23 -0.22
CA ILE A 75 -6.15 -2.61 -0.72
C ILE A 75 -4.70 -3.10 -0.67
N VAL A 76 -3.76 -2.28 -1.17
CA VAL A 76 -2.32 -2.58 -1.14
C VAL A 76 -1.83 -2.79 0.29
N ALA A 77 -2.18 -1.90 1.22
CA ALA A 77 -1.80 -2.04 2.63
C ALA A 77 -2.36 -3.32 3.27
N THR A 78 -3.57 -3.70 2.90
CA THR A 78 -4.22 -4.93 3.37
C THR A 78 -3.50 -6.18 2.84
N LEU A 79 -3.22 -6.23 1.54
CA LEU A 79 -2.48 -7.34 0.92
C LEU A 79 -1.08 -7.47 1.51
N TYR A 80 -0.38 -6.34 1.70
CA TYR A 80 0.95 -6.33 2.31
C TYR A 80 0.93 -6.95 3.72
N ARG A 81 -0.10 -6.64 4.54
CA ARG A 81 -0.27 -7.24 5.86
C ARG A 81 -0.50 -8.75 5.79
N PHE A 82 -1.30 -9.23 4.84
CA PHE A 82 -1.50 -10.67 4.64
C PHE A 82 -0.20 -11.38 4.28
N ILE A 83 0.60 -10.81 3.38
CA ILE A 83 1.92 -11.35 3.00
C ILE A 83 2.85 -11.38 4.22
N GLU A 84 2.93 -10.30 5.00
CA GLU A 84 3.76 -10.23 6.20
C GLU A 84 3.38 -11.31 7.22
N LEU A 85 2.07 -11.54 7.43
CA LEU A 85 1.57 -12.59 8.33
C LEU A 85 1.91 -14.00 7.84
N ASN A 86 1.74 -14.27 6.54
CA ASN A 86 2.09 -15.56 5.94
C ASN A 86 3.59 -15.86 6.06
N VAL A 87 4.45 -14.88 5.75
CA VAL A 87 5.90 -15.01 5.89
C VAL A 87 6.29 -15.25 7.35
N THR A 88 5.68 -14.52 8.28
CA THR A 88 5.91 -14.70 9.72
C THR A 88 5.48 -16.08 10.21
N PHE A 89 4.36 -16.61 9.71
CA PHE A 89 3.86 -17.93 10.08
C PHE A 89 4.80 -19.04 9.59
N ASN A 90 5.22 -18.99 8.32
CA ASN A 90 6.14 -19.98 7.75
C ASN A 90 7.47 -20.06 8.51
N MET A 91 8.10 -18.92 8.80
CA MET A 91 9.34 -18.90 9.59
C MET A 91 9.16 -19.46 11.01
N LYS A 92 7.99 -19.24 11.63
CA LYS A 92 7.69 -19.82 12.96
C LYS A 92 7.49 -21.33 12.91
N VAL A 93 6.99 -21.87 11.81
CA VAL A 93 6.83 -23.33 11.63
C VAL A 93 8.19 -23.99 11.39
N GLU A 94 9.04 -23.40 10.55
CA GLU A 94 10.39 -23.91 10.28
C GLU A 94 11.26 -23.93 11.54
N SER A 95 11.31 -22.83 12.30
CA SER A 95 12.09 -22.75 13.56
C SER A 95 11.60 -23.70 14.65
N LYS A 96 10.33 -24.11 14.62
CA LYS A 96 9.77 -25.10 15.56
C LYS A 96 10.11 -26.53 15.16
N ASN A 97 10.22 -26.81 13.85
CA ASN A 97 10.68 -28.10 13.36
C ASN A 97 12.18 -28.32 13.63
N GLU A 98 13.01 -27.28 13.49
CA GLU A 98 14.45 -27.39 13.81
C GLU A 98 14.74 -27.65 15.29
N LYS A 99 13.88 -27.19 16.21
CA LYS A 99 14.03 -27.45 17.65
C LYS A 99 13.56 -28.84 18.11
N ASN A 100 12.80 -29.54 17.26
CA ASN A 100 12.22 -30.85 17.58
C ASN A 100 12.95 -32.01 16.88
N ASN A 101 14.00 -31.72 16.10
CA ASN A 101 14.98 -32.69 15.59
C ASN A 101 16.26 -32.61 16.42
#